data_AF-Q1W147-F1
#
_entry.id   AF-Q1W147-F1
#
_cell.length_a   1.000
_cell.length_b   1.000
_cell.length_c   1.000
_cell.angle_alpha   90.00
_cell.angle_beta   90.00
_cell.angle_gamma   90.00
#
_symmetry.space_group_name_H-M   'P 1'
#
loop_
_entity.id
_entity.type
_entity.pdbx_description
1 polymer ?
#
loop_
_entity_poly.entity_id
_entity_poly.type
_entity_poly.pdbx_seq_one_letter_code
_entity_poly.pdbx_strand_id
1 'polypeptide(L)' 'FSAEYDFRTYDSEGVILYAESIDHSAWLLIALRGGKIEVQLKNEHTSKITTGGDVINNGLWNM' A
#
# COMPACT_ATOMS: atom_id res chain seq x y z
N PHE A 1 -6.85 13.77 1.65
CA PHE A 1 -7.06 12.83 2.77
C PHE A 1 -5.71 12.57 3.41
N SER A 2 -5.67 12.13 4.66
CA SER A 2 -4.46 11.64 5.33
C SER A 2 -4.78 10.38 6.12
N ALA A 3 -3.84 9.44 6.15
CA ALA A 3 -3.85 8.26 7.00
C ALA A 3 -2.40 8.05 7.46
N GLU A 4 -2.23 7.82 8.76
CA GLU A 4 -0.92 7.67 9.40
C GLU A 4 -1.03 6.55 10.42
N TYR A 5 -0.08 5.62 10.42
CA TYR A 5 -0.04 4.47 11.31
C TYR A 5 1.38 3.91 11.38
N ASP A 6 1.75 3.39 12.55
CA ASP A 6 2.96 2.59 12.68
C ASP A 6 2.71 1.18 12.13
N PHE A 7 3.67 0.62 11.40
CA PHE A 7 3.57 -0.69 10.77
C PHE A 7 4.78 -1.58 11.08
N ARG A 8 4.50 -2.84 11.40
CA ARG A 8 5.51 -3.88 11.66
C ARG A 8 5.02 -5.23 11.13
N THR A 9 5.83 -5.89 10.32
CA THR A 9 5.59 -7.29 9.91
C THR A 9 6.90 -8.01 9.59
N TYR A 10 6.84 -9.33 9.51
CA TYR A 10 7.83 -10.18 8.85
C TYR A 10 7.35 -10.68 7.48
N ASP A 11 6.05 -10.56 7.17
CA ASP A 11 5.49 -11.02 5.91
C ASP A 11 6.05 -10.21 4.74
N SER A 12 6.41 -10.91 3.66
CA SER A 12 6.95 -10.27 2.44
C SER A 12 5.87 -9.75 1.49
N GLU A 13 4.63 -10.21 1.66
CA GLU A 13 3.48 -9.90 0.79
C GLU A 13 2.24 -9.67 1.66
N GLY A 14 1.38 -8.72 1.27
CA GLY A 14 0.10 -8.50 1.94
C GLY A 14 -0.49 -7.12 1.69
N VAL A 15 -1.80 -6.97 1.89
CA VAL A 15 -2.48 -5.66 1.82
C VAL A 15 -2.42 -5.00 3.19
N ILE A 16 -1.96 -3.75 3.23
CA ILE A 16 -1.91 -2.94 4.45
C ILE A 16 -3.18 -2.08 4.55
N LEU A 17 -3.52 -1.39 3.46
CA LEU A 17 -4.66 -0.49 3.41
C LEU A 17 -5.34 -0.55 2.05
N TYR A 18 -6.67 -0.52 2.07
CA TYR A 18 -7.51 -0.36 0.88
C TYR A 18 -8.53 0.75 1.14
N ALA A 19 -8.64 1.68 0.20
CA ALA A 19 -9.63 2.75 0.22
C ALA A 19 -10.27 2.86 -1.17
N GLU A 20 -11.58 3.04 -1.20
CA GLU A 20 -12.37 3.09 -2.44
C GLU A 20 -13.45 4.19 -2.33
N SER A 21 -13.82 4.77 -3.47
CA SER A 21 -14.97 5.68 -3.56
C SER A 21 -16.29 4.92 -3.41
N ILE A 22 -17.34 5.61 -2.95
CA ILE A 22 -18.67 5.00 -2.71
C ILE A 22 -19.28 4.42 -3.99
N ASP A 23 -18.97 5.01 -5.13
CA ASP A 23 -19.43 4.57 -6.45
C ASP A 23 -18.50 3.54 -7.12
N HIS A 24 -17.45 3.09 -6.42
CA HIS A 24 -16.47 2.11 -6.90
C HIS A 24 -15.69 2.52 -8.16
N SER A 25 -15.74 3.80 -8.54
CA SER A 25 -15.06 4.32 -9.73
C SER A 25 -13.54 4.50 -9.51
N ALA A 26 -13.10 4.67 -8.26
CA ALA A 26 -11.71 4.89 -7.90
C ALA A 26 -11.29 4.18 -6.61
N TRP A 27 -10.06 3.65 -6.59
CA TRP A 27 -9.47 3.02 -5.41
C TRP A 27 -7.96 3.25 -5.30
N LEU A 28 -7.47 3.13 -4.07
CA LEU A 28 -6.07 3.15 -3.66
C LEU A 28 -5.78 1.94 -2.78
N LEU A 29 -4.70 1.23 -3.07
CA LEU A 29 -4.23 0.08 -2.31
C LEU A 29 -2.75 0.28 -1.95
N ILE A 30 -2.44 0.16 -0.67
CA ILE A 30 -1.08 0.12 -0.13
C ILE A 30 -0.81 -1.30 0.34
N ALA A 31 0.26 -1.90 -0.16
CA ALA A 31 0.61 -3.29 0.08
C ALA A 31 2.12 -3.47 0.26
N LEU A 32 2.49 -4.68 0.66
CA LEU A 32 3.84 -5.20 0.56
C LEU A 32 3.95 -6.13 -0.64
N ARG A 33 5.04 -5.98 -1.41
CA ARG A 33 5.51 -6.94 -2.41
C ARG A 33 7.02 -7.11 -2.29
N GLY A 34 7.49 -8.32 -2.05
CA GLY A 34 8.91 -8.62 -1.79
C GLY A 34 9.48 -7.84 -0.60
N GLY A 35 8.65 -7.57 0.42
CA GLY A 35 9.03 -6.79 1.60
C GLY A 35 9.15 -5.27 1.36
N LYS A 36 8.87 -4.78 0.15
CA LYS A 36 8.84 -3.36 -0.20
C LYS A 36 7.42 -2.85 -0.30
N ILE A 37 7.25 -1.55 -0.06
CA ILE A 37 5.95 -0.89 -0.27
C ILE A 37 5.60 -0.89 -1.76
N GLU A 38 4.36 -1.30 -2.04
CA GLU A 38 3.70 -1.18 -3.32
C GLU A 38 2.47 -0.30 -3.16
N VAL A 39 2.34 0.69 -4.05
CA VAL A 39 1.15 1.53 -4.17
C VAL A 39 0.49 1.22 -5.50
N GLN A 40 -0.77 0.82 -5.43
CA GLN A 40 -1.63 0.65 -6.60
C GLN A 40 -2.77 1.66 -6.53
N LEU A 41 -3.08 2.29 -7.66
CA LEU A 41 -4.22 3.18 -7.77
C LEU A 41 -4.94 2.95 -9.10
N LYS A 42 -6.25 3.14 -9.06
CA LYS A 42 -7.10 3.17 -10.25
C LYS A 42 -8.15 4.26 -10.10
N ASN A 43 -8.45 4.94 -11.20
CA ASN A 43 -9.63 5.78 -11.36
C ASN A 43 -10.11 5.70 -12.82
N GLU A 44 -11.07 6.53 -13.19
CA GLU A 44 -11.64 6.58 -14.53
C GLU A 44 -10.62 6.92 -15.64
N HIS A 45 -9.50 7.54 -15.29
CA HIS A 45 -8.51 8.06 -16.23
C HIS A 45 -7.24 7.20 -16.31
N THR A 46 -6.88 6.50 -15.24
CA THR A 46 -5.61 5.79 -15.17
C THR A 46 -5.63 4.61 -14.20
N SER A 47 -4.71 3.69 -14.43
CA SER A 47 -4.34 2.62 -13.51
C SER A 47 -2.83 2.60 -13.43
N LYS A 48 -2.28 2.69 -12.22
CA LYS A 48 -0.83 2.70 -12.00
C LYS A 48 -0.45 1.84 -10.81
N ILE A 49 0.71 1.22 -10.93
CA ILE A 49 1.36 0.45 -9.87
C ILE A 49 2.77 0.98 -9.75
N THR A 50 3.23 1.19 -8.52
CA THR A 50 4.61 1.58 -8.23
C THR A 50 5.08 0.86 -6.98
N THR A 51 6.21 0.17 -7.12
CA THR A 51 6.86 -0.59 -6.05
C THR A 51 8.23 0.01 -5.84
N GLY A 52 8.59 0.32 -4.59
CA GLY A 52 9.84 0.99 -4.32
C GLY A 52 10.11 1.19 -2.84
N GLY A 53 11.18 1.94 -2.55
CA GLY A 53 11.67 2.13 -1.20
C GLY A 53 12.46 0.94 -0.66
N ASP A 54 12.73 1.01 0.63
CA ASP A 54 13.49 0.01 1.37
C ASP A 54 12.63 -1.24 1.67
N VAL A 55 13.32 -2.32 2.01
CA VAL A 55 12.67 -3.54 2.52
C VAL A 55 12.35 -3.32 4.00
N ILE A 56 11.06 -3.32 4.35
CA ILE A 56 10.56 -2.94 5.69
C ILE A 56 10.03 -4.12 6.52
N ASN A 57 9.98 -5.33 5.97
CA ASN A 57 9.49 -6.54 6.66
C ASN A 57 10.54 -7.16 7.62
N ASN A 58 11.24 -6.31 8.38
CA ASN A 58 12.31 -6.68 9.30
C ASN A 58 11.83 -6.88 10.76
N GLY A 59 10.53 -6.78 11.01
CA GLY A 59 9.97 -6.88 12.35
C GLY A 59 10.28 -5.70 13.28
N LEU A 60 10.77 -4.58 12.73
CA LEU A 60 10.86 -3.31 13.45
C LEU A 60 9.61 -2.46 13.17
N TRP A 61 9.29 -1.54 14.07
CA TRP A 61 8.26 -0.55 13.81
C TRP A 61 8.78 0.50 12.81
N ASN A 62 7.98 0.77 11.79
CA ASN A 62 8.19 1.82 10.80
C ASN A 62 7.02 2.81 10.91
N MET A 63 7.33 4.10 10.81
CA MET A 63 6.36 5.20 10.71
C MET A 63 6.27 5.67 9.27
#